data_AF-A0A7J6RU32-F1
#
_entry.id   AF-A0A7J6RU32-F1
#
_cell.length_a   1.000
_cell.length_b   1.000
_cell.length_c   1.000
_cell.angle_alpha   90.00
_cell.angle_beta   90.00
_cell.angle_gamma   90.00
#
_symmetry.space_group_name_H-M   'P 1'
#
loop_
_entity.id
_entity.type
_entity.pdbx_description
1 polymer ?
#
loop_
_entity_poly.entity_id
_entity_poly.type
_entity_poly.pdbx_seq_one_letter_code
_entity_poly.pdbx_strand_id
1 'polypeptide(L)'
;LRSAHSIEEFTGAGSESRPLSHIRLSKAARGADATSQAGRVAVASWSGYIGIWTADESMKRLYTLGTDGHGHSDRCQAVAWNPNGRQLASAGADHNICIWDLPTADADASIDDPVSLQPAAVLEGHELRVNNVEYVPVYPQLVASTSHDDTWRLWDIEKQEEILLQEGHNHPVFGLAIHPCGSLIATSDMSGVV
;
A
#
# COMPACT_ATOMS: atom_id res chain seq x y z
N LEU A 1 -32.62 36.65 16.73
CA LEU A 1 -31.19 37.00 16.55
C LEU A 1 -30.54 35.86 15.77
N ARG A 2 -30.51 35.97 14.44
CA ARG A 2 -29.80 35.04 13.55
C ARG A 2 -28.36 35.56 13.40
N SER A 3 -27.36 34.73 13.69
CA SER A 3 -25.97 35.03 13.39
C SER A 3 -25.63 34.41 12.04
N ALA A 4 -25.40 35.25 11.04
CA ALA A 4 -24.92 34.87 9.73
C ALA A 4 -23.40 34.67 9.78
N HIS A 5 -22.90 33.54 9.31
CA HIS A 5 -21.48 33.36 9.02
C HIS A 5 -21.22 33.90 7.61
N SER A 6 -20.41 34.96 7.54
CA SER A 6 -19.93 35.60 6.33
C SER A 6 -18.70 34.85 5.81
N ILE A 7 -18.71 34.46 4.54
CA ILE A 7 -17.52 33.98 3.81
C ILE A 7 -16.92 35.19 3.12
N GLU A 8 -15.71 35.60 3.52
CA GLU A 8 -14.95 36.59 2.76
C GLU A 8 -14.15 35.87 1.66
N GLU A 9 -14.43 36.22 0.40
CA GLU A 9 -13.58 35.86 -0.74
C GLU A 9 -12.38 36.81 -0.81
N PHE A 10 -11.19 36.28 -0.54
CA PHE A 10 -9.93 36.99 -0.83
C PHE A 10 -9.45 36.63 -2.23
N THR A 11 -9.59 37.57 -3.17
CA THR A 11 -8.95 37.51 -4.49
C THR A 11 -7.51 38.00 -4.37
N GLY A 12 -6.59 37.07 -4.06
CA GLY A 12 -5.15 37.33 -4.00
C GLY A 12 -4.40 36.48 -5.02
N ALA A 13 -3.99 37.11 -6.13
CA ALA A 13 -3.09 36.51 -7.11
C ALA A 13 -1.72 36.25 -6.50
N GLY A 14 -1.41 34.97 -6.27
CA GLY A 14 -0.10 34.49 -5.84
C GLY A 14 -0.08 32.98 -6.01
N SER A 15 0.69 32.50 -7.00
CA SER A 15 0.86 31.09 -7.31
C SER A 15 1.73 30.38 -6.25
N GLU A 16 1.29 30.37 -5.01
CA GLU A 16 1.76 29.38 -4.05
C GLU A 16 1.01 28.09 -4.37
N SER A 17 1.74 27.07 -4.84
CA SER A 17 1.20 25.71 -4.97
C SER A 17 0.88 25.18 -3.58
N ARG A 18 -0.27 25.59 -3.04
CA ARG A 18 -0.81 24.99 -1.83
C ARG A 18 -1.20 23.55 -2.14
N PRO A 19 -0.85 22.59 -1.27
CA PRO A 19 -1.30 21.21 -1.45
C PRO A 19 -2.83 21.19 -1.58
N LEU A 20 -3.34 20.49 -2.61
CA LEU A 20 -4.77 20.46 -2.94
C LEU A 20 -5.62 19.88 -1.80
N SER A 21 -5.05 18.98 -1.00
CA SER A 21 -5.72 18.39 0.17
C SER A 21 -4.68 17.72 1.11
N HIS A 22 -5.06 17.52 2.38
CA HIS A 22 -4.27 16.77 3.37
C HIS A 22 -5.09 15.59 3.90
N ILE A 23 -4.55 14.37 3.82
CA ILE A 23 -5.11 13.22 4.54
C ILE A 23 -4.55 13.21 5.96
N ARG A 24 -5.42 13.27 6.97
CA ARG A 24 -5.03 13.03 8.38
C ARG A 24 -5.68 11.73 8.86
N LEU A 25 -4.87 10.72 9.17
CA LEU A 25 -5.40 9.52 9.83
C LEU A 25 -5.61 9.81 11.33
N SER A 26 -6.64 9.20 11.90
CA SER A 26 -7.07 9.40 13.31
C SER A 26 -6.12 8.77 14.35
N LYS A 27 -5.22 7.90 13.91
CA LYS A 27 -4.04 7.43 14.67
C LYS A 27 -2.80 7.85 13.90
N ALA A 28 -1.68 8.11 14.58
CA ALA A 28 -0.44 8.64 14.00
C ALA A 28 -0.09 7.98 12.65
N ALA A 29 -0.48 8.65 11.58
CA ALA A 29 -0.19 8.31 10.20
C ALA A 29 1.25 8.68 9.91
N ARG A 30 2.20 8.01 10.55
CA ARG A 30 3.52 7.94 9.93
C ARG A 30 3.30 6.95 8.79
N GLY A 31 2.98 7.48 7.61
CA GLY A 31 2.85 6.65 6.41
C GLY A 31 4.20 5.98 6.18
N ALA A 32 4.21 4.67 5.98
CA ALA A 32 5.42 4.00 5.50
C ALA A 32 5.53 4.12 3.99
N ASP A 33 4.38 4.06 3.30
CA ASP A 33 4.29 4.12 1.84
C ASP A 33 2.86 4.53 1.40
N ALA A 34 2.74 5.00 0.15
CA ALA A 34 1.47 5.32 -0.48
C ALA A 34 1.51 5.10 -2.00
N THR A 35 0.42 4.56 -2.55
CA THR A 35 0.29 4.29 -3.99
C THR A 35 -1.13 4.57 -4.49
N SER A 36 -1.30 4.85 -5.78
CA SER A 36 -2.61 5.15 -6.36
C SER A 36 -2.90 4.36 -7.63
N GLN A 37 -4.13 3.87 -7.77
CA GLN A 37 -4.62 3.20 -8.96
C GLN A 37 -6.14 3.35 -9.06
N ALA A 38 -6.67 3.45 -10.28
CA ALA A 38 -8.12 3.48 -10.55
C ALA A 38 -8.89 4.53 -9.73
N GLY A 39 -8.33 5.73 -9.56
CA GLY A 39 -8.97 6.81 -8.80
C GLY A 39 -8.96 6.61 -7.29
N ARG A 40 -8.11 5.72 -6.77
CA ARG A 40 -7.97 5.43 -5.34
C ARG A 40 -6.53 5.62 -4.89
N VAL A 41 -6.35 6.03 -3.63
CA VAL A 41 -5.04 6.12 -2.95
C VAL A 41 -5.03 5.15 -1.78
N ALA A 42 -4.01 4.32 -1.69
CA ALA A 42 -3.72 3.47 -0.54
C ALA A 42 -2.60 4.10 0.29
N VAL A 43 -2.73 4.07 1.62
CA VAL A 43 -1.68 4.54 2.54
C VAL A 43 -1.50 3.54 3.67
N ALA A 44 -0.28 3.03 3.80
CA ALA A 44 0.13 2.13 4.87
C ALA A 44 0.40 2.88 6.18
N SER A 45 0.07 2.30 7.32
CA SER A 45 0.29 2.85 8.65
C SER A 45 1.29 2.01 9.45
N TRP A 46 2.02 2.66 10.36
CA TRP A 46 2.84 2.00 11.36
C TRP A 46 2.05 1.13 12.35
N SER A 47 0.72 1.22 12.35
CA SER A 47 -0.16 0.34 13.13
C SER A 47 -0.54 -0.96 12.41
N GLY A 48 0.01 -1.22 11.22
CA GLY A 48 -0.36 -2.36 10.37
C GLY A 48 -1.59 -2.12 9.49
N TYR A 49 -2.38 -1.08 9.80
CA TYR A 49 -3.58 -0.73 9.04
C TYR A 49 -3.23 -0.06 7.72
N ILE A 50 -4.07 -0.26 6.72
CA ILE A 50 -3.99 0.45 5.45
C ILE A 50 -5.33 1.14 5.24
N GLY A 51 -5.31 2.43 4.96
CA GLY A 51 -6.53 3.10 4.51
C GLY A 51 -6.56 3.21 2.99
N ILE A 52 -7.76 3.22 2.43
CA ILE A 52 -8.00 3.49 1.01
C ILE A 52 -8.92 4.70 0.91
N TRP A 53 -8.53 5.69 0.10
CA TRP A 53 -9.30 6.90 -0.17
C TRP A 53 -9.63 7.04 -1.64
N THR A 54 -10.65 7.82 -1.95
CA THR A 54 -10.80 8.41 -3.28
C THR A 54 -9.59 9.30 -3.58
N ALA A 55 -9.20 9.36 -4.84
CA ALA A 55 -8.14 10.23 -5.36
C ALA A 55 -8.74 11.50 -6.01
N ASP A 56 -9.87 11.97 -5.48
CA ASP A 56 -10.54 13.19 -5.89
C ASP A 56 -10.47 14.25 -4.79
N GLU A 57 -11.05 15.42 -5.02
CA GLU A 57 -11.05 16.53 -4.05
C GLU A 57 -11.66 16.15 -2.69
N SER A 58 -12.56 15.15 -2.66
CA SER A 58 -13.21 14.75 -1.41
C SER A 58 -12.26 14.00 -0.47
N MET A 59 -11.25 13.31 -1.03
CA MET A 59 -10.36 12.41 -0.29
C MET A 59 -11.13 11.55 0.72
N LYS A 60 -12.27 11.01 0.29
CA LYS A 60 -13.14 10.24 1.17
C LYS A 60 -12.50 8.89 1.46
N ARG A 61 -12.43 8.50 2.74
CA ARG A 61 -11.97 7.16 3.10
C ARG A 61 -13.03 6.14 2.74
N LEU A 62 -12.69 5.22 1.83
CA LEU A 62 -13.56 4.15 1.36
C LEU A 62 -13.41 2.90 2.23
N TYR A 63 -12.17 2.50 2.49
CA TYR A 63 -11.86 1.24 3.17
C TYR A 63 -10.80 1.43 4.26
N THR A 64 -10.83 0.55 5.26
CA THR A 64 -9.72 0.33 6.19
C THR A 64 -9.40 -1.16 6.19
N LEU A 65 -8.18 -1.51 5.82
CA LEU A 65 -7.69 -2.87 5.75
C LEU A 65 -6.94 -3.22 7.03
N GLY A 66 -7.11 -4.45 7.50
CA GLY A 66 -6.36 -5.01 8.62
C GLY A 66 -6.86 -4.59 10.01
N THR A 67 -8.16 -4.33 10.15
CA THR A 67 -8.76 -4.06 11.48
C THR A 67 -9.08 -5.34 12.23
N ASP A 68 -9.41 -5.20 13.52
CA ASP A 68 -9.95 -6.29 14.34
C ASP A 68 -9.03 -7.49 14.52
N GLY A 69 -7.71 -7.27 14.45
CA GLY A 69 -6.68 -8.29 14.69
C GLY A 69 -6.37 -9.16 13.48
N HIS A 70 -6.84 -8.76 12.30
CA HIS A 70 -6.56 -9.43 11.04
C HIS A 70 -5.65 -8.56 10.15
N GLY A 71 -4.95 -9.17 9.20
CA GLY A 71 -3.93 -8.46 8.41
C GLY A 71 -2.60 -8.35 9.15
N HIS A 72 -1.91 -7.22 9.02
CA HIS A 72 -0.60 -7.04 9.63
C HIS A 72 -0.67 -6.84 11.15
N SER A 73 0.14 -7.60 11.88
CA SER A 73 0.25 -7.52 13.35
C SER A 73 1.30 -6.51 13.85
N ASP A 74 2.13 -5.99 12.93
CA ASP A 74 3.09 -4.88 13.14
C ASP A 74 3.00 -3.91 11.93
N ARG A 75 3.88 -2.93 11.84
CA ARG A 75 3.94 -1.88 10.81
C ARG A 75 3.76 -2.46 9.40
N CYS A 76 2.83 -1.90 8.64
CA CYS A 76 2.79 -2.10 7.19
C CYS A 76 3.86 -1.19 6.57
N GLN A 77 4.82 -1.77 5.85
CA GLN A 77 6.00 -1.10 5.29
C GLN A 77 5.76 -0.58 3.87
N ALA A 78 5.12 -1.37 3.02
CA ALA A 78 4.90 -1.03 1.62
C ALA A 78 3.52 -1.51 1.14
N VAL A 79 2.98 -0.84 0.12
CA VAL A 79 1.72 -1.20 -0.53
C VAL A 79 1.83 -1.08 -2.05
N ALA A 80 1.34 -2.08 -2.78
CA ALA A 80 1.36 -2.08 -4.24
C ALA A 80 0.01 -2.49 -4.82
N TRP A 81 -0.47 -1.71 -5.78
CA TRP A 81 -1.68 -2.05 -6.54
C TRP A 81 -1.38 -3.11 -7.58
N ASN A 82 -2.31 -4.06 -7.70
CA ASN A 82 -2.38 -4.89 -8.90
C ASN A 82 -2.68 -3.97 -10.11
N PRO A 83 -2.05 -4.19 -11.27
CA PRO A 83 -2.35 -3.44 -12.49
C PRO A 83 -3.85 -3.34 -12.84
N ASN A 84 -4.63 -4.36 -12.49
CA ASN A 84 -6.08 -4.38 -12.70
C ASN A 84 -6.87 -3.43 -11.77
N GLY A 85 -6.23 -2.88 -10.74
CA GLY A 85 -6.83 -1.95 -9.76
C GLY A 85 -7.82 -2.59 -8.78
N ARG A 86 -7.96 -3.92 -8.77
CA ARG A 86 -8.93 -4.68 -7.95
C ARG A 86 -8.29 -5.37 -6.75
N GLN A 87 -6.96 -5.43 -6.71
CA GLN A 87 -6.21 -6.01 -5.60
C GLN A 87 -5.12 -5.08 -5.13
N LEU A 88 -4.82 -5.15 -3.84
CA LEU A 88 -3.66 -4.52 -3.23
C LEU A 88 -2.80 -5.62 -2.59
N ALA A 89 -1.48 -5.49 -2.66
CA ALA A 89 -0.54 -6.26 -1.87
C ALA A 89 0.08 -5.33 -0.82
N SER A 90 0.38 -5.87 0.36
CA SER A 90 1.06 -5.11 1.42
C SER A 90 2.14 -5.95 2.09
N ALA A 91 3.26 -5.30 2.41
CA ALA A 91 4.40 -5.91 3.11
C ALA A 91 4.43 -5.46 4.57
N GLY A 92 4.71 -6.37 5.50
CA GLY A 92 4.66 -6.10 6.93
C GLY A 92 5.97 -6.33 7.68
N ALA A 93 6.11 -5.60 8.78
CA ALA A 93 7.13 -5.85 9.79
C ALA A 93 6.89 -7.15 10.59
N ASP A 94 5.73 -7.76 10.42
CA ASP A 94 5.37 -9.09 10.92
C ASP A 94 5.76 -10.22 9.98
N HIS A 95 6.63 -9.93 9.00
CA HIS A 95 7.25 -10.88 8.07
C HIS A 95 6.30 -11.41 6.98
N ASN A 96 5.05 -10.94 6.98
CA ASN A 96 4.04 -11.42 6.06
C ASN A 96 3.83 -10.45 4.91
N ILE A 97 3.26 -11.00 3.83
CA ILE A 97 2.65 -10.23 2.75
C ILE A 97 1.14 -10.51 2.79
N CYS A 98 0.31 -9.47 2.79
CA CYS A 98 -1.15 -9.64 2.69
C CYS A 98 -1.65 -9.23 1.31
N ILE A 99 -2.56 -10.04 0.75
CA ILE A 99 -3.28 -9.73 -0.48
C ILE A 99 -4.70 -9.34 -0.12
N TRP A 100 -5.19 -8.24 -0.69
CA TRP A 100 -6.48 -7.64 -0.37
C TRP A 100 -7.32 -7.54 -1.65
N ASP A 101 -8.47 -8.21 -1.65
CA ASP A 101 -9.47 -8.01 -2.70
C ASP A 101 -10.29 -6.77 -2.41
N LEU A 102 -10.34 -5.85 -3.37
CA LEU A 102 -11.08 -4.60 -3.25
C LEU A 102 -12.35 -4.64 -4.11
N PRO A 103 -13.49 -4.19 -3.56
CA PRO A 103 -14.73 -4.10 -4.33
C PRO A 103 -14.56 -3.25 -5.59
N THR A 104 -15.26 -3.67 -6.64
CA THR A 104 -15.20 -3.02 -7.97
C THR A 104 -16.06 -1.77 -8.03
N ALA A 105 -17.15 -1.73 -7.25
CA ALA A 105 -17.87 -0.51 -6.95
C ALA A 105 -17.34 0.04 -5.63
N ASP A 106 -17.10 1.35 -5.58
CA ASP A 106 -16.81 2.01 -4.32
C ASP A 106 -17.96 1.73 -3.34
N ALA A 107 -17.60 1.45 -2.10
CA ALA A 107 -18.59 1.36 -1.03
C ALA A 107 -19.47 2.61 -1.09
N ASP A 108 -20.77 2.44 -0.91
CA ASP A 108 -21.74 3.54 -1.02
C ASP A 108 -21.19 4.78 -0.32
N ALA A 109 -20.87 5.80 -1.13
CA ALA A 109 -20.24 7.02 -0.66
C ALA A 109 -21.16 7.83 0.26
N SER A 110 -22.38 7.36 0.55
CA SER A 110 -23.25 7.89 1.60
C SER A 110 -22.97 7.31 3.01
N ILE A 111 -22.24 6.20 3.14
CA ILE A 111 -21.89 5.63 4.44
C ILE A 111 -20.69 6.39 5.01
N ASP A 112 -20.86 7.03 6.17
CA ASP A 112 -19.80 7.83 6.82
C ASP A 112 -18.67 6.97 7.40
N ASP A 113 -18.97 5.71 7.73
CA ASP A 113 -17.98 4.76 8.26
C ASP A 113 -17.30 3.96 7.14
N PRO A 114 -15.96 3.85 7.16
CA PRO A 114 -15.24 3.06 6.16
C PRO A 114 -15.55 1.58 6.31
N VAL A 115 -15.60 0.87 5.20
CA VAL A 115 -15.77 -0.59 5.22
C VAL A 115 -14.45 -1.24 5.67
N SER A 116 -14.52 -2.12 6.66
CA SER A 116 -13.39 -2.96 7.05
C SER A 116 -13.27 -4.15 6.09
N LEU A 117 -12.04 -4.44 5.65
CA LEU A 117 -11.74 -5.60 4.81
C LEU A 117 -10.65 -6.46 5.44
N GLN A 118 -10.79 -7.76 5.20
CA GLN A 118 -9.86 -8.80 5.63
C GLN A 118 -8.98 -9.26 4.47
N PRO A 119 -7.75 -9.75 4.74
CA PRO A 119 -6.88 -10.22 3.68
C PRO A 119 -7.50 -11.45 3.01
N ALA A 120 -7.45 -11.49 1.69
CA ALA A 120 -7.86 -12.64 0.88
C ALA A 120 -6.82 -13.77 0.93
N ALA A 121 -5.53 -13.40 1.10
CA ALA A 121 -4.43 -14.33 1.32
C ALA A 121 -3.35 -13.69 2.20
N VAL A 122 -2.61 -14.55 2.91
CA VAL A 122 -1.41 -14.19 3.65
C VAL A 122 -0.29 -15.08 3.14
N LEU A 123 0.77 -14.48 2.61
CA LEU A 123 1.94 -15.19 2.12
C LEU A 123 2.99 -15.16 3.22
N GLU A 124 3.29 -16.34 3.75
CA GLU A 124 4.25 -16.57 4.82
C GLU A 124 5.52 -17.19 4.23
N GLY A 125 6.69 -16.82 4.77
CA GLY A 125 7.95 -17.47 4.42
C GLY A 125 9.19 -16.63 4.69
N HIS A 126 9.08 -15.29 4.60
CA HIS A 126 10.17 -14.41 5.03
C HIS A 126 10.46 -14.60 6.53
N GLU A 127 11.74 -14.58 6.89
CA GLU A 127 12.16 -14.83 8.28
C GLU A 127 12.22 -13.55 9.11
N LEU A 128 12.30 -12.40 8.43
CA LEU A 128 12.32 -11.07 9.02
C LEU A 128 11.35 -10.15 8.26
N ARG A 129 11.26 -8.89 8.71
CA ARG A 129 10.35 -7.89 8.13
C ARG A 129 10.48 -7.79 6.61
N VAL A 130 9.33 -7.77 5.95
CA VAL A 130 9.24 -7.50 4.52
C VAL A 130 9.30 -5.99 4.32
N ASN A 131 10.31 -5.52 3.61
CA ASN A 131 10.56 -4.10 3.42
C ASN A 131 9.78 -3.52 2.25
N ASN A 132 9.58 -4.30 1.19
CA ASN A 132 8.92 -3.86 -0.03
C ASN A 132 8.11 -4.98 -0.68
N VAL A 133 7.10 -4.61 -1.47
CA VAL A 133 6.30 -5.51 -2.30
C VAL A 133 5.88 -4.79 -3.58
N GLU A 134 5.97 -5.46 -4.72
CA GLU A 134 5.49 -4.95 -6.01
C GLU A 134 4.77 -6.04 -6.80
N TYR A 135 3.69 -5.68 -7.50
CA TYR A 135 3.09 -6.56 -8.51
C TYR A 135 3.94 -6.59 -9.76
N VAL A 136 4.04 -7.77 -10.39
CA VAL A 136 4.65 -7.88 -11.71
C VAL A 136 3.66 -7.34 -12.76
N PRO A 137 3.96 -6.25 -13.50
CA PRO A 137 2.93 -5.55 -14.28
C PRO A 137 2.24 -6.37 -15.37
N VAL A 138 2.96 -7.32 -15.97
CA VAL A 138 2.46 -8.20 -17.04
C VAL A 138 1.86 -9.51 -16.52
N TYR A 139 2.11 -9.85 -15.24
CA TYR A 139 1.66 -11.09 -14.61
C TYR A 139 0.91 -10.73 -13.32
N PRO A 140 -0.39 -10.42 -13.40
CA PRO A 140 -1.17 -9.91 -12.27
C PRO A 140 -1.32 -10.90 -11.11
N GLN A 141 -0.99 -12.17 -11.31
CA GLN A 141 -0.95 -13.21 -10.28
C GLN A 141 0.39 -13.25 -9.53
N LEU A 142 1.38 -12.46 -9.94
CA LEU A 142 2.72 -12.49 -9.34
C LEU A 142 3.00 -11.21 -8.56
N VAL A 143 3.58 -11.39 -7.38
CA VAL A 143 4.15 -10.31 -6.58
C VAL A 143 5.60 -10.64 -6.24
N ALA A 144 6.47 -9.64 -6.24
CA ALA A 144 7.83 -9.75 -5.72
C ALA A 144 7.92 -9.02 -4.38
N SER A 145 8.79 -9.49 -3.50
CA SER A 145 9.04 -8.87 -2.20
C SER A 145 10.53 -8.84 -1.88
N THR A 146 10.93 -7.86 -1.08
CA THR A 146 12.28 -7.77 -0.53
C THR A 146 12.21 -7.69 0.98
N SER A 147 13.20 -8.27 1.66
CA SER A 147 13.14 -8.44 3.10
C SER A 147 14.45 -8.13 3.78
N HIS A 148 14.32 -7.94 5.08
CA HIS A 148 15.44 -7.77 6.00
C HIS A 148 16.14 -9.08 6.34
N ASP A 149 15.67 -10.22 5.80
CA ASP A 149 16.34 -11.52 5.84
C ASP A 149 17.37 -11.70 4.72
N ASP A 150 17.77 -10.60 4.08
CA ASP A 150 18.74 -10.54 3.00
C ASP A 150 18.27 -11.22 1.70
N THR A 151 16.98 -11.53 1.58
CA THR A 151 16.41 -12.17 0.38
C THR A 151 15.42 -11.28 -0.34
N TRP A 152 15.21 -11.63 -1.61
CA TRP A 152 13.99 -11.27 -2.31
C TRP A 152 13.30 -12.54 -2.81
N ARG A 153 11.96 -12.46 -2.90
CA ARG A 153 11.11 -13.59 -3.25
C ARG A 153 10.11 -13.20 -4.32
N LEU A 154 9.70 -14.17 -5.12
CA LEU A 154 8.60 -14.05 -6.07
C LEU A 154 7.53 -15.05 -5.70
N TRP A 155 6.28 -14.62 -5.71
CA TRP A 155 5.13 -15.38 -5.23
C TRP A 155 4.06 -15.47 -6.29
N ASP A 156 3.38 -16.62 -6.35
CA ASP A 156 2.13 -16.82 -7.08
C ASP A 156 0.98 -16.69 -6.07
N ILE A 157 0.21 -15.60 -6.19
CA ILE A 157 -0.85 -15.28 -5.23
C ILE A 157 -2.10 -16.17 -5.40
N GLU A 158 -2.31 -16.74 -6.59
CA GLU A 158 -3.44 -17.64 -6.85
C GLU A 158 -3.18 -18.99 -6.20
N LYS A 159 -1.92 -19.45 -6.23
CA LYS A 159 -1.50 -20.68 -5.56
C LYS A 159 -1.15 -20.49 -4.09
N GLN A 160 -0.90 -19.24 -3.68
CA GLN A 160 -0.35 -18.89 -2.35
C GLN A 160 0.99 -19.59 -2.09
N GLU A 161 1.83 -19.62 -3.12
CA GLU A 161 3.12 -20.32 -3.09
C GLU A 161 4.26 -19.37 -3.46
N GLU A 162 5.40 -19.58 -2.82
CA GLU A 162 6.67 -19.02 -3.29
C GLU A 162 7.11 -19.78 -4.55
N ILE A 163 7.42 -19.03 -5.62
CA ILE A 163 7.89 -19.60 -6.89
C ILE A 163 9.40 -19.41 -7.10
N LEU A 164 9.99 -18.42 -6.43
CA LEU A 164 11.43 -18.17 -6.44
C LEU A 164 11.86 -17.54 -5.12
N LEU A 165 12.85 -18.16 -4.50
CA LEU A 165 13.68 -17.56 -3.47
C LEU A 165 15.04 -17.26 -4.09
N GLN A 166 15.47 -16.00 -3.99
CA GLN A 166 16.81 -15.62 -4.42
C GLN A 166 17.65 -15.20 -3.22
N GLU A 167 18.65 -16.03 -2.96
CA GLU A 167 19.73 -15.75 -2.02
C GLU A 167 20.90 -15.13 -2.81
N GLY A 168 21.58 -14.14 -2.23
CA GLY A 168 22.72 -13.49 -2.89
C GLY A 168 23.11 -12.13 -2.32
N HIS A 169 22.14 -11.38 -1.80
CA HIS A 169 22.47 -10.26 -0.92
C HIS A 169 22.96 -10.82 0.42
N ASN A 170 23.91 -10.12 1.04
CA ASN A 170 24.43 -10.46 2.39
C ASN A 170 24.03 -9.40 3.42
N HIS A 171 23.03 -8.59 3.05
CA HIS A 171 22.53 -7.47 3.82
C HIS A 171 21.05 -7.24 3.50
N PRO A 172 20.31 -6.54 4.38
CA PRO A 172 18.89 -6.31 4.22
C PRO A 172 18.54 -5.68 2.87
N VAL A 173 17.58 -6.26 2.16
CA VAL A 173 17.15 -5.81 0.83
C VAL A 173 15.96 -4.86 0.97
N PHE A 174 16.12 -3.64 0.47
CA PHE A 174 15.13 -2.56 0.60
C PHE A 174 14.55 -2.13 -0.74
N GLY A 175 15.41 -2.01 -1.76
CA GLY A 175 15.00 -1.58 -3.08
C GLY A 175 14.39 -2.74 -3.85
N LEU A 176 13.26 -2.48 -4.48
CA LEU A 176 12.59 -3.36 -5.42
C LEU A 176 12.08 -2.49 -6.56
N ALA A 177 12.37 -2.88 -7.80
CA ALA A 177 11.80 -2.25 -8.97
C ALA A 177 11.62 -3.28 -10.09
N ILE A 178 10.42 -3.35 -10.65
CA ILE A 178 10.11 -4.27 -11.74
C ILE A 178 9.97 -3.50 -13.06
N HIS A 179 10.67 -3.94 -14.10
CA HIS A 179 10.54 -3.36 -15.43
C HIS A 179 9.09 -3.51 -15.94
N PRO A 180 8.51 -2.53 -16.66
CA PRO A 180 7.10 -2.56 -17.07
C PRO A 180 6.66 -3.79 -17.89
N CYS A 181 7.58 -4.45 -18.61
CA CYS A 181 7.26 -5.69 -19.32
C CYS A 181 7.53 -6.98 -18.51
N GLY A 182 7.90 -6.86 -17.23
CA GLY A 182 8.19 -7.97 -16.30
C GLY A 182 9.47 -8.75 -16.60
N SER A 183 10.31 -8.30 -17.53
CA SER A 183 11.51 -9.04 -17.94
C SER A 183 12.69 -8.91 -16.99
N LEU A 184 12.65 -7.94 -16.07
CA LEU A 184 13.74 -7.62 -15.17
C LEU A 184 13.19 -7.18 -13.82
N ILE A 185 13.81 -7.68 -12.76
CA ILE A 185 13.63 -7.24 -11.38
C ILE A 185 15.00 -6.71 -10.92
N ALA A 186 15.04 -5.49 -10.41
CA ALA A 186 16.21 -4.92 -9.77
C ALA A 186 15.97 -4.85 -8.26
N THR A 187 16.95 -5.30 -7.48
CA THR A 187 16.90 -5.30 -6.01
C THR A 187 18.11 -4.57 -5.46
N SER A 188 18.01 -3.96 -4.28
CA SER A 188 19.18 -3.32 -3.67
C SER A 188 19.25 -3.50 -2.17
N ASP A 189 20.46 -3.70 -1.65
CA ASP A 189 20.70 -3.94 -0.23
C ASP A 189 21.35 -2.76 0.53
N MET A 190 21.43 -2.91 1.86
CA MET A 190 22.00 -1.90 2.77
C MET A 190 23.48 -1.57 2.48
N SER A 191 24.22 -2.45 1.81
CA SER A 191 25.63 -2.22 1.48
C SER A 191 25.82 -1.43 0.18
N GLY A 192 24.74 -1.18 -0.56
CA GLY A 192 24.75 -0.45 -1.82
C GLY A 192 24.90 -1.34 -3.06
N VAL A 193 24.72 -2.65 -2.93
CA VAL A 193 24.68 -3.58 -4.07
C VAL A 193 23.30 -3.49 -4.75
N VAL A 194 23.29 -3.54 -6.09
CA VAL A 194 22.11 -3.66 -6.96
C VAL A 194 22.28 -4.86 -7.89
#